data_AF-A0A397DE79-F1
#
_entry.id   AF-A0A397DE79-F1
#
_cell.length_a   1.000
_cell.length_b   1.000
_cell.length_c   1.000
_cell.angle_alpha   90.00
_cell.angle_beta   90.00
_cell.angle_gamma   90.00
#
_symmetry.space_group_name_H-M   'P 1'
#
loop_
_entity.id
_entity.type
_entity.pdbx_description
1 polymer ?
#
loop_
_entity_poly.entity_id
_entity_poly.type
_entity_poly.pdbx_seq_one_letter_code
_entity_poly.pdbx_strand_id
1 'polypeptide(L)'
;FPSVPNAQVSPAEVWTCGLVAADRSPRYKNASPSKFYRDGKFVTKLSALQCESSCRLHMPERCIQAEEHAVACVRETCVATRHREAVDAKMVQLMAEQARQKERWEGRIMQAEECAVHDAVWASHVAARDGEIARLINEQDKTRQQAIVDTLQREGSQAHINSLRAQREKEVLRKESTRYMAERDDLLRVLPVVTSIADKRAVKPVKVNVADLFEPGDNAKEINMLQLMLSSHAKALKGAFQGLTLQAAGTTSTGAKSNVLPVATFVGFATFTLSMDQLQSMVHKATKDDRKAGSPDDKAAGLTYAQFCECLVRLAHILYKTELPQLTKRFAYLIENDVVGFEKSKLDSEHSKGEAENGGG
;
A
#
# COMPACT_ATOMS: atom_id res chain seq x y z
N PHE A 1 -44.40 37.04 -98.72
CA PHE A 1 -45.27 36.97 -97.53
C PHE A 1 -45.37 35.52 -97.08
N PRO A 2 -44.53 35.06 -96.14
CA PRO A 2 -44.65 33.71 -95.62
C PRO A 2 -45.51 33.68 -94.35
N SER A 3 -46.58 32.91 -94.51
CA SER A 3 -47.52 32.30 -93.59
C SER A 3 -46.95 31.94 -92.21
N VAL A 4 -47.58 32.45 -91.16
CA VAL A 4 -47.38 32.03 -89.77
C VAL A 4 -48.25 30.79 -89.50
N PRO A 5 -47.79 29.81 -88.69
CA PRO A 5 -48.40 28.49 -88.58
C PRO A 5 -49.74 28.49 -87.84
N ASN A 6 -50.57 27.50 -88.14
CA ASN A 6 -51.76 27.11 -87.39
C ASN A 6 -51.46 26.97 -85.89
N ALA A 7 -51.65 28.05 -85.13
CA ALA A 7 -51.81 27.97 -83.69
C ALA A 7 -53.19 27.35 -83.44
N GLN A 8 -53.19 26.06 -83.08
CA GLN A 8 -54.32 25.47 -82.38
C GLN A 8 -54.51 26.27 -81.09
N VAL A 9 -55.47 27.18 -81.12
CA VAL A 9 -55.98 27.87 -79.94
C VAL A 9 -56.67 26.81 -79.10
N SER A 10 -56.01 26.41 -78.01
CA SER A 10 -56.60 25.55 -76.98
C SER A 10 -57.88 26.22 -76.46
N PRO A 11 -59.00 25.49 -76.29
CA PRO A 11 -60.32 26.05 -76.01
C PRO A 11 -60.41 26.46 -74.53
N ALA A 12 -59.68 27.51 -74.15
CA ALA A 12 -59.57 27.96 -72.77
C ALA A 12 -59.63 29.49 -72.72
N GLU A 13 -60.66 30.09 -73.29
CA GLU A 13 -61.01 31.50 -73.07
C GLU A 13 -62.51 31.71 -73.36
N VAL A 14 -63.34 31.12 -72.49
CA VAL A 14 -64.81 31.20 -72.51
C VAL A 14 -65.33 32.63 -72.26
N TRP A 15 -64.44 33.59 -71.98
CA TRP A 15 -64.81 34.96 -71.64
C TRP A 15 -65.20 35.81 -72.86
N THR A 16 -64.89 35.36 -74.08
CA THR A 16 -65.31 36.04 -75.32
C THR A 16 -66.69 35.60 -75.81
N CYS A 17 -67.27 34.52 -75.27
CA CYS A 17 -68.59 34.03 -75.68
C CYS A 17 -69.73 34.97 -75.25
N GLY A 18 -69.57 35.74 -74.17
CA GLY A 18 -70.57 36.69 -73.67
C GLY A 18 -70.73 37.94 -74.56
N LEU A 19 -69.66 38.40 -75.22
CA LEU A 19 -69.71 39.56 -76.12
C LEU A 19 -70.29 39.20 -77.50
N VAL A 20 -70.08 37.96 -77.97
CA VAL A 20 -70.64 37.48 -79.25
C VAL A 20 -72.14 37.16 -79.15
N ALA A 21 -72.65 36.90 -77.94
CA ALA A 21 -74.08 36.69 -77.70
C ALA A 21 -74.89 38.00 -77.77
N ALA A 22 -74.28 39.16 -77.45
CA ALA A 22 -74.95 40.47 -77.50
C ALA A 22 -75.15 41.03 -78.93
N ASP A 23 -74.35 40.56 -79.91
CA ASP A 23 -74.47 40.98 -81.32
C ASP A 23 -75.37 40.06 -82.16
N ARG A 24 -75.96 39.04 -81.53
CA ARG A 24 -76.99 38.17 -82.15
C ARG A 24 -78.40 38.60 -81.75
N SER A 25 -78.67 39.89 -81.86
CA SER A 25 -80.06 40.37 -81.94
C SER A 25 -80.72 39.69 -83.15
N PRO A 26 -81.96 39.18 -83.06
CA PRO A 26 -82.61 38.58 -84.22
C PRO A 26 -82.77 39.69 -85.26
N ARG A 27 -81.95 39.62 -86.31
CA ARG A 27 -82.20 40.39 -87.53
C ARG A 27 -83.56 39.91 -88.02
N TYR A 28 -84.60 40.73 -87.81
CA TYR A 28 -85.93 40.54 -88.36
C TYR A 28 -85.80 40.46 -89.88
N LYS A 29 -85.60 39.25 -90.42
CA LYS A 29 -85.43 39.05 -91.86
C LYS A 29 -86.74 39.02 -92.63
N ASN A 30 -87.90 39.11 -91.97
CA ASN A 30 -89.22 39.09 -92.62
C ASN A 30 -90.29 39.93 -91.89
N ALA A 31 -89.95 41.11 -91.34
CA ALA A 31 -90.98 42.05 -90.90
C ALA A 31 -91.34 42.97 -92.07
N SER A 32 -92.52 42.79 -92.67
CA SER A 32 -93.06 43.71 -93.67
C SER A 32 -93.09 45.14 -93.10
N PRO A 33 -92.61 46.18 -93.82
CA PRO A 33 -92.48 47.55 -93.29
C PRO A 33 -93.80 48.26 -92.95
N SER A 34 -94.95 47.64 -93.21
CA SER A 34 -96.25 48.31 -93.21
C SER A 34 -96.94 48.42 -91.84
N LYS A 35 -96.34 47.95 -90.74
CA LYS A 35 -96.92 48.08 -89.38
C LYS A 35 -96.28 49.14 -88.47
N PHE A 36 -95.27 49.88 -88.94
CA PHE A 36 -94.57 50.90 -88.15
C PHE A 36 -94.75 52.33 -88.68
N TYR A 37 -95.94 52.63 -89.19
CA TYR A 37 -96.36 53.97 -89.60
C TYR A 37 -97.50 54.45 -88.68
N ARG A 38 -97.20 55.38 -87.76
CA ARG A 38 -98.19 56.20 -87.06
C ARG A 38 -97.76 57.66 -87.20
N ASP A 39 -98.71 58.53 -87.53
CA ASP A 39 -98.55 59.99 -87.63
C ASP A 39 -97.34 60.46 -88.47
N GLY A 40 -97.16 59.86 -89.65
CA GLY A 40 -96.27 60.39 -90.67
C GLY A 40 -94.76 60.21 -90.43
N LYS A 41 -94.34 59.38 -89.48
CA LYS A 41 -92.91 59.05 -89.27
C LYS A 41 -92.67 57.54 -89.18
N PHE A 42 -91.63 57.06 -89.88
CA PHE A 42 -91.09 55.72 -89.70
C PHE A 42 -90.49 55.58 -88.30
N VAL A 43 -91.06 54.73 -87.45
CA VAL A 43 -90.44 54.37 -86.17
C VAL A 43 -89.37 53.31 -86.46
N THR A 44 -88.21 53.72 -86.96
CA THR A 44 -87.06 52.84 -87.27
C THR A 44 -86.14 52.58 -86.07
N LYS A 45 -86.50 53.10 -84.90
CA LYS A 45 -85.79 52.83 -83.65
C LYS A 45 -86.81 52.39 -82.62
N LEU A 46 -87.06 51.08 -82.57
CA LEU A 46 -87.52 50.50 -81.31
C LEU A 46 -86.44 50.87 -80.29
N SER A 47 -86.82 51.59 -79.23
CA SER A 47 -85.91 51.75 -78.09
C SER A 47 -85.47 50.36 -77.61
N ALA A 48 -84.33 50.23 -76.92
CA ALA A 48 -83.87 48.92 -76.42
C ALA A 48 -85.00 48.14 -75.69
N LEU A 49 -85.84 48.87 -74.95
CA LEU A 49 -87.05 48.39 -74.28
C LEU A 49 -88.17 47.88 -75.22
N GLN A 50 -88.33 48.48 -76.40
CA GLN A 50 -89.30 48.06 -77.42
C GLN A 50 -88.83 46.85 -78.25
N CYS A 51 -87.50 46.69 -78.40
CA CYS A 51 -86.90 45.50 -79.01
C CYS A 51 -86.99 44.29 -78.08
N GLU A 52 -86.71 44.50 -76.79
CA GLU A 52 -86.78 43.47 -75.74
C GLU A 52 -88.21 42.90 -75.59
N SER A 53 -89.22 43.79 -75.59
CA SER A 53 -90.64 43.39 -75.53
C SER A 53 -91.11 42.66 -76.79
N SER A 54 -90.69 43.06 -77.99
CA SER A 54 -91.08 42.37 -79.24
C SER A 54 -90.38 41.02 -79.41
N CYS A 55 -89.11 40.91 -78.99
CA CYS A 55 -88.33 39.67 -79.08
C CYS A 55 -88.86 38.59 -78.13
N ARG A 56 -89.20 38.96 -76.89
CA ARG A 56 -89.84 38.07 -75.90
C ARG A 56 -91.23 37.58 -76.34
N LEU A 57 -91.96 38.37 -77.12
CA LEU A 57 -93.29 38.02 -77.61
C LEU A 57 -93.29 37.15 -78.89
N HIS A 58 -92.23 37.17 -79.72
CA HIS A 58 -92.19 36.44 -81.00
C HIS A 58 -91.23 35.22 -81.02
N MET A 59 -90.19 35.17 -80.19
CA MET A 59 -89.28 34.01 -80.09
C MET A 59 -88.96 33.65 -78.63
N PRO A 60 -89.98 33.44 -77.78
CA PRO A 60 -89.82 33.27 -76.33
C PRO A 60 -88.83 32.15 -75.98
N GLU A 61 -88.91 31.01 -76.64
CA GLU A 61 -88.07 29.83 -76.36
C GLU A 61 -86.57 30.09 -76.60
N ARG A 62 -86.21 30.83 -77.66
CA ARG A 62 -84.79 31.10 -77.96
C ARG A 62 -84.19 32.14 -77.02
N CYS A 63 -84.98 33.13 -76.60
CA CYS A 63 -84.56 34.09 -75.60
C CYS A 63 -84.37 33.43 -74.24
N ILE A 64 -85.29 32.56 -73.83
CA ILE A 64 -85.18 31.77 -72.59
C ILE A 64 -83.92 30.90 -72.63
N GLN A 65 -83.68 30.17 -73.72
CA GLN A 65 -82.47 29.35 -73.87
C GLN A 65 -81.18 30.16 -73.83
N ALA A 66 -81.16 31.36 -74.44
CA ALA A 66 -79.99 32.24 -74.39
C ALA A 66 -79.74 32.79 -72.98
N GLU A 67 -80.79 33.15 -72.24
CA GLU A 67 -80.71 33.56 -70.84
C GLU A 67 -80.23 32.38 -69.95
N GLU A 68 -80.75 31.18 -70.15
CA GLU A 68 -80.32 29.96 -69.44
C GLU A 68 -78.84 29.63 -69.70
N HIS A 69 -78.39 29.74 -70.95
CA HIS A 69 -76.99 29.53 -71.34
C HIS A 69 -76.08 30.61 -70.75
N ALA A 70 -76.51 31.87 -70.72
CA ALA A 70 -75.74 32.95 -70.10
C ALA A 70 -75.60 32.73 -68.59
N VAL A 71 -76.69 32.31 -67.92
CA VAL A 71 -76.66 31.96 -66.50
C VAL A 71 -75.74 30.76 -66.24
N ALA A 72 -75.78 29.73 -67.09
CA ALA A 72 -74.88 28.58 -66.98
C ALA A 72 -73.40 28.99 -67.16
N CYS A 73 -73.09 29.80 -68.17
CA CYS A 73 -71.75 30.31 -68.43
C CYS A 73 -71.20 31.14 -67.25
N VAL A 74 -72.03 32.00 -66.66
CA VAL A 74 -71.63 32.78 -65.47
C VAL A 74 -71.38 31.85 -64.29
N ARG A 75 -72.25 30.85 -64.05
CA ARG A 75 -72.07 29.86 -62.97
C ARG A 75 -70.76 29.08 -63.14
N GLU A 76 -70.49 28.59 -64.34
CA GLU A 76 -69.24 27.86 -64.66
C GLU A 76 -68.01 28.76 -64.46
N THR A 77 -68.06 30.01 -64.91
CA THR A 77 -66.97 30.97 -64.73
C THR A 77 -66.74 31.31 -63.25
N CYS A 78 -67.81 31.42 -62.45
CA CYS A 78 -67.70 31.61 -61.00
C CYS A 78 -67.06 30.39 -60.33
N VAL A 79 -67.44 29.18 -60.71
CA VAL A 79 -66.84 27.94 -60.19
C VAL A 79 -65.37 27.83 -60.58
N ALA A 80 -65.02 28.10 -61.84
CA ALA A 80 -63.65 28.09 -62.33
C ALA A 80 -62.77 29.12 -61.60
N THR A 81 -63.28 30.33 -61.38
CA THR A 81 -62.56 31.38 -60.63
C THR A 81 -62.30 30.94 -59.18
N ARG A 82 -63.31 30.42 -58.48
CA ARG A 82 -63.15 29.89 -57.12
C ARG A 82 -62.15 28.73 -57.05
N HIS A 83 -62.16 27.84 -58.05
CA HIS A 83 -61.21 26.74 -58.11
C HIS A 83 -59.78 27.25 -58.32
N ARG A 84 -59.57 28.22 -59.21
CA ARG A 84 -58.28 28.86 -59.42
C ARG A 84 -57.76 29.52 -58.14
N GLU A 85 -58.59 30.33 -57.48
CA GLU A 85 -58.23 30.96 -56.19
C GLU A 85 -57.87 29.92 -55.12
N ALA A 86 -58.60 28.81 -55.05
CA ALA A 86 -58.29 27.71 -54.13
C ALA A 86 -56.97 27.00 -54.46
N VAL A 87 -56.65 26.83 -55.76
CA VAL A 87 -55.38 26.26 -56.22
C VAL A 87 -54.23 27.22 -55.91
N ASP A 88 -54.38 28.51 -56.19
CA ASP A 88 -53.37 29.54 -55.90
C ASP A 88 -53.11 29.63 -54.38
N ALA A 89 -54.17 29.61 -53.57
CA ALA A 89 -54.04 29.56 -52.11
C ALA A 89 -53.28 28.31 -51.63
N LYS A 90 -53.57 27.13 -52.21
CA LYS A 90 -52.82 25.90 -51.90
C LYS A 90 -51.36 25.98 -52.36
N MET A 91 -51.09 26.57 -53.52
CA MET A 91 -49.73 26.76 -54.03
C MET A 91 -48.91 27.62 -53.06
N VAL A 92 -49.48 28.75 -52.61
CA VAL A 92 -48.83 29.62 -51.61
C VAL A 92 -48.57 28.87 -50.30
N GLN A 93 -49.53 28.07 -49.83
CA GLN A 93 -49.35 27.25 -48.62
C GLN A 93 -48.22 26.22 -48.78
N LEU A 94 -48.15 25.54 -49.93
CA LEU A 94 -47.10 24.56 -50.22
C LEU A 94 -45.72 25.21 -50.33
N MET A 95 -45.61 26.37 -50.99
CA MET A 95 -44.35 27.11 -51.06
C MET A 95 -43.89 27.57 -49.66
N ALA A 96 -44.82 28.04 -48.82
CA ALA A 96 -44.50 28.41 -47.44
C ALA A 96 -44.06 27.21 -46.60
N GLU A 97 -44.70 26.04 -46.73
CA GLU A 97 -44.26 24.83 -46.03
C GLU A 97 -42.92 24.32 -46.55
N GLN A 98 -42.67 24.36 -47.88
CA GLN A 98 -41.39 24.00 -48.45
C GLN A 98 -40.27 24.91 -47.92
N ALA A 99 -40.51 26.21 -47.81
CA ALA A 99 -39.56 27.15 -47.22
C ALA A 99 -39.26 26.83 -45.76
N ARG A 100 -40.29 26.55 -44.94
CA ARG A 100 -40.11 26.13 -43.53
C ARG A 100 -39.35 24.82 -43.41
N GLN A 101 -39.65 23.85 -44.26
CA GLN A 101 -38.93 22.57 -44.29
C GLN A 101 -37.46 22.79 -44.63
N LYS A 102 -37.17 23.60 -45.64
CA LYS A 102 -35.81 23.94 -46.05
C LYS A 102 -35.03 24.58 -44.89
N GLU A 103 -35.59 25.59 -44.25
CA GLU A 103 -34.98 26.26 -43.09
C GLU A 103 -34.72 25.28 -41.93
N ARG A 104 -35.68 24.40 -41.63
CA ARG A 104 -35.50 23.35 -40.61
C ARG A 104 -34.39 22.36 -40.97
N TRP A 105 -34.29 21.96 -42.23
CA TRP A 105 -33.24 21.06 -42.69
C TRP A 105 -31.87 21.72 -42.64
N GLU A 106 -31.75 22.96 -43.11
CA GLU A 106 -30.52 23.75 -43.05
C GLU A 106 -30.06 23.96 -41.60
N GLY A 107 -30.99 24.27 -40.69
CA GLY A 107 -30.69 24.38 -39.26
C GLY A 107 -30.17 23.07 -38.64
N ARG A 108 -30.76 21.92 -39.00
CA ARG A 108 -30.26 20.61 -38.54
C ARG A 108 -28.89 20.26 -39.10
N ILE A 109 -28.62 20.60 -40.35
CA ILE A 109 -27.30 20.36 -40.98
C ILE A 109 -26.25 21.20 -40.25
N MET A 110 -26.51 22.48 -40.02
CA MET A 110 -25.59 23.37 -39.31
C MET A 110 -25.29 22.86 -37.89
N GLN A 111 -26.30 22.44 -37.14
CA GLN A 111 -26.12 21.84 -35.81
C GLN A 111 -25.30 20.54 -35.87
N ALA A 112 -25.54 19.68 -36.85
CA ALA A 112 -24.77 18.45 -37.02
C ALA A 112 -23.30 18.75 -37.35
N GLU A 113 -23.02 19.76 -38.17
CA GLU A 113 -21.66 20.22 -38.48
C GLU A 113 -20.97 20.80 -37.24
N GLU A 114 -21.66 21.62 -36.43
CA GLU A 114 -21.14 22.15 -35.16
C GLU A 114 -20.80 21.02 -34.18
N CYS A 115 -21.69 20.04 -34.01
CA CYS A 115 -21.44 18.86 -33.19
C CYS A 115 -20.23 18.06 -33.70
N ALA A 116 -20.13 17.84 -35.02
CA ALA A 116 -19.02 17.10 -35.61
C ALA A 116 -17.67 17.80 -35.40
N VAL A 117 -17.63 19.14 -35.50
CA VAL A 117 -16.43 19.93 -35.19
C VAL A 117 -16.07 19.81 -33.72
N HIS A 118 -17.05 19.93 -32.83
CA HIS A 118 -16.81 19.80 -31.39
C HIS A 118 -16.28 18.40 -31.03
N ASP A 119 -16.85 17.34 -31.60
CA ASP A 119 -16.42 15.96 -31.40
C ASP A 119 -15.01 15.72 -31.94
N ALA A 120 -14.67 16.28 -33.11
CA ALA A 120 -13.32 16.19 -33.66
C ALA A 120 -12.28 16.90 -32.77
N VAL A 121 -12.62 18.08 -32.24
CA VAL A 121 -11.78 18.81 -31.28
C VAL A 121 -11.59 17.99 -30.01
N TRP A 122 -12.67 17.43 -29.47
CA TRP A 122 -12.61 16.58 -28.27
C TRP A 122 -11.75 15.33 -28.49
N ALA A 123 -11.95 14.63 -29.61
CA ALA A 123 -11.16 13.46 -29.98
C ALA A 123 -9.67 13.81 -30.10
N SER A 124 -9.33 14.96 -30.69
CA SER A 124 -7.95 15.44 -30.77
C SER A 124 -7.36 15.73 -29.38
N HIS A 125 -8.14 16.30 -28.46
CA HIS A 125 -7.67 16.55 -27.09
C HIS A 125 -7.44 15.25 -26.33
N VAL A 126 -8.33 14.26 -26.48
CA VAL A 126 -8.18 12.93 -25.87
C VAL A 126 -6.94 12.24 -26.42
N ALA A 127 -6.75 12.20 -27.73
CA ALA A 127 -5.56 11.61 -28.34
C ALA A 127 -4.25 12.28 -27.87
N ALA A 128 -4.24 13.61 -27.71
CA ALA A 128 -3.08 14.32 -27.16
C ALA A 128 -2.81 13.95 -25.69
N ARG A 129 -3.86 13.81 -24.87
CA ARG A 129 -3.74 13.35 -23.48
C ARG A 129 -3.23 11.93 -23.39
N ASP A 130 -3.74 11.02 -24.21
CA ASP A 130 -3.29 9.63 -24.25
C ASP A 130 -1.81 9.52 -24.67
N GLY A 131 -1.39 10.35 -25.63
CA GLY A 131 0.02 10.46 -26.01
C GLY A 131 0.91 10.90 -24.84
N GLU A 132 0.46 11.89 -24.05
CA GLU A 132 1.21 12.35 -22.88
C GLU A 132 1.24 11.29 -21.76
N ILE A 133 0.14 10.57 -21.53
CA ILE A 133 0.09 9.44 -20.58
C ILE A 133 1.10 8.36 -21.00
N ALA A 134 1.11 7.97 -22.27
CA ALA A 134 2.06 6.98 -22.79
C ALA A 134 3.51 7.43 -22.62
N ARG A 135 3.80 8.72 -22.84
CA ARG A 135 5.12 9.31 -22.63
C ARG A 135 5.55 9.22 -21.15
N LEU A 136 4.66 9.58 -20.22
CA LEU A 136 4.93 9.52 -18.78
C LEU A 136 5.16 8.09 -18.29
N ILE A 137 4.38 7.12 -18.76
CA ILE A 137 4.58 5.70 -18.44
C ILE A 137 5.97 5.23 -18.91
N ASN A 138 6.35 5.58 -20.15
CA ASN A 138 7.65 5.21 -20.69
C ASN A 138 8.82 5.83 -19.90
N GLU A 139 8.72 7.10 -19.50
CA GLU A 139 9.75 7.74 -18.65
C GLU A 139 9.82 7.12 -17.24
N GLN A 140 8.67 6.77 -16.65
CA GLN A 140 8.63 6.06 -15.38
C GLN A 140 9.31 4.69 -15.48
N ASP A 141 9.04 3.94 -16.56
CA ASP A 141 9.64 2.62 -16.79
C ASP A 141 11.15 2.72 -17.03
N LYS A 142 11.62 3.69 -17.81
CA LYS A 142 13.06 3.96 -17.96
C LYS A 142 13.71 4.28 -16.61
N THR A 143 13.09 5.15 -15.82
CA THR A 143 13.60 5.52 -14.49
C THR A 143 13.67 4.30 -13.57
N ARG A 144 12.63 3.45 -13.60
CA ARG A 144 12.60 2.19 -12.84
C ARG A 144 13.70 1.22 -13.29
N GLN A 145 13.88 1.03 -14.59
CA GLN A 145 14.94 0.18 -15.14
C GLN A 145 16.33 0.69 -14.76
N GLN A 146 16.57 2.00 -14.85
CA GLN A 146 17.84 2.60 -14.45
C GLN A 146 18.11 2.38 -12.95
N ALA A 147 17.11 2.59 -12.09
CA ALA A 147 17.25 2.34 -10.66
C ALA A 147 17.60 0.88 -10.34
N ILE A 148 17.05 -0.08 -11.08
CA ILE A 148 17.41 -1.50 -10.95
C ILE A 148 18.86 -1.73 -11.36
N VAL A 149 19.29 -1.20 -12.51
CA VAL A 149 20.68 -1.32 -12.99
C VAL A 149 21.66 -0.72 -11.98
N ASP A 150 21.38 0.47 -11.47
CA ASP A 150 22.23 1.16 -10.47
C ASP A 150 22.30 0.38 -9.15
N THR A 151 21.21 -0.30 -8.79
CA THR A 151 21.16 -1.16 -7.59
C THR A 151 22.01 -2.40 -7.81
N LEU A 152 21.86 -3.08 -8.94
CA LEU A 152 22.66 -4.26 -9.29
C LEU A 152 24.17 -3.93 -9.39
N GLN A 153 24.53 -2.79 -9.95
CA GLN A 153 25.94 -2.35 -10.01
C GLN A 153 26.52 -2.08 -8.62
N ARG A 154 25.74 -1.45 -7.74
CA ARG A 154 26.12 -1.22 -6.34
C ARG A 154 26.25 -2.53 -5.57
N GLU A 155 25.29 -3.43 -5.70
CA GLU A 155 25.32 -4.75 -5.08
C GLU A 155 26.50 -5.60 -5.59
N GLY A 156 26.78 -5.59 -6.89
CA GLY A 156 27.93 -6.29 -7.47
C GLY A 156 29.26 -5.77 -6.92
N SER A 157 29.41 -4.45 -6.82
CA SER A 157 30.59 -3.81 -6.21
C SER A 157 30.72 -4.17 -4.73
N GLN A 158 29.61 -4.14 -3.98
CA GLN A 158 29.58 -4.49 -2.57
C GLN A 158 29.90 -5.97 -2.33
N ALA A 159 29.37 -6.87 -3.18
CA ALA A 159 29.66 -8.30 -3.14
C ALA A 159 31.15 -8.57 -3.39
N HIS A 160 31.77 -7.85 -4.34
CA HIS A 160 33.21 -7.93 -4.58
C HIS A 160 34.02 -7.49 -3.35
N ILE A 161 33.67 -6.37 -2.71
CA ILE A 161 34.33 -5.89 -1.48
C ILE A 161 34.20 -6.91 -0.35
N ASN A 162 33.01 -7.50 -0.17
CA ASN A 162 32.77 -8.51 0.86
C ASN A 162 33.57 -9.80 0.57
N SER A 163 33.68 -10.20 -0.70
CA SER A 163 34.53 -11.33 -1.11
C SER A 163 36.01 -11.08 -0.80
N LEU A 164 36.52 -9.88 -1.11
CA LEU A 164 37.90 -9.50 -0.78
C LEU A 164 38.16 -9.48 0.74
N ARG A 165 37.20 -9.00 1.53
CA ARG A 165 37.29 -9.04 3.00
C ARG A 165 37.33 -10.48 3.52
N ALA A 166 36.41 -11.34 3.08
CA ALA A 166 36.39 -12.75 3.46
C ALA A 166 37.68 -13.49 3.05
N GLN A 167 38.25 -13.17 1.88
CA GLN A 167 39.52 -13.73 1.44
C GLN A 167 40.68 -13.29 2.34
N ARG A 168 40.73 -12.02 2.75
CA ARG A 168 41.74 -11.51 3.69
C ARG A 168 41.61 -12.17 5.06
N GLU A 169 40.40 -12.29 5.61
CA GLU A 169 40.16 -12.98 6.88
C GLU A 169 40.59 -14.44 6.83
N LYS A 170 40.28 -15.16 5.74
CA LYS A 170 40.73 -16.54 5.55
C LYS A 170 42.25 -16.65 5.52
N GLU A 171 42.94 -15.71 4.87
CA GLU A 171 44.41 -15.69 4.84
C GLU A 171 45.01 -15.34 6.21
N VAL A 172 44.40 -14.43 6.97
CA VAL A 172 44.80 -14.13 8.36
C VAL A 172 44.67 -15.36 9.23
N LEU A 173 43.51 -16.03 9.20
CA LEU A 173 43.28 -17.27 9.95
C LEU A 173 44.25 -18.38 9.55
N ARG A 174 44.58 -18.50 8.25
CA ARG A 174 45.59 -19.46 7.77
C ARG A 174 46.98 -19.13 8.36
N LYS A 175 47.38 -17.87 8.39
CA LYS A 175 48.66 -17.42 8.98
C LYS A 175 48.68 -17.63 10.49
N GLU A 176 47.61 -17.28 11.20
CA GLU A 176 47.50 -17.53 12.64
C GLU A 176 47.53 -19.02 12.97
N SER A 177 46.81 -19.85 12.23
CA SER A 177 46.87 -21.32 12.39
C SER A 177 48.29 -21.85 12.17
N THR A 178 48.99 -21.37 11.14
CA THR A 178 50.39 -21.73 10.88
C THR A 178 51.29 -21.29 12.04
N ARG A 179 51.07 -20.09 12.58
CA ARG A 179 51.80 -19.56 13.74
C ARG A 179 51.54 -20.39 14.99
N TYR A 180 50.29 -20.72 15.30
CA TYR A 180 49.95 -21.58 16.44
C TYR A 180 50.57 -22.97 16.33
N MET A 181 50.63 -23.55 15.14
CA MET A 181 51.31 -24.83 14.92
C MET A 181 52.82 -24.71 15.19
N ALA A 182 53.46 -23.63 14.74
CA ALA A 182 54.87 -23.37 15.01
C ALA A 182 55.14 -23.14 16.50
N GLU A 183 54.34 -22.32 17.18
CA GLU A 183 54.43 -22.08 18.62
C GLU A 183 54.19 -23.35 19.43
N ARG A 184 53.25 -24.20 19.02
CA ARG A 184 53.01 -25.52 19.62
C ARG A 184 54.22 -26.43 19.45
N ASP A 185 54.80 -26.50 18.25
CA ASP A 185 55.96 -27.35 17.99
C ASP A 185 57.20 -26.85 18.75
N ASP A 186 57.36 -25.54 18.91
CA ASP A 186 58.38 -24.94 19.78
C ASP A 186 58.12 -25.31 21.26
N LEU A 187 56.89 -25.16 21.77
CA LEU A 187 56.53 -25.59 23.13
C LEU A 187 56.73 -27.09 23.35
N LEU A 188 56.41 -27.94 22.38
CA LEU A 188 56.68 -29.37 22.43
C LEU A 188 58.18 -29.68 22.46
N ARG A 189 59.01 -28.84 21.83
CA ARG A 189 60.48 -28.90 21.94
C ARG A 189 60.98 -28.53 23.34
N VAL A 190 60.32 -27.60 24.03
CA VAL A 190 60.68 -27.17 25.40
C VAL A 190 60.00 -28.04 26.46
N LEU A 191 58.93 -28.76 26.12
CA LEU A 191 58.14 -29.59 27.06
C LEU A 191 59.00 -30.58 27.86
N PRO A 192 59.95 -31.34 27.28
CA PRO A 192 60.82 -32.24 28.05
C PRO A 192 61.64 -31.54 29.13
N VAL A 193 61.99 -30.26 28.91
CA VAL A 193 62.72 -29.43 29.88
C VAL A 193 61.80 -28.96 31.01
N VAL A 194 60.52 -28.65 30.70
CA VAL A 194 59.54 -28.15 31.68
C VAL A 194 58.84 -29.29 32.44
N THR A 195 58.57 -30.44 31.82
CA THR A 195 57.99 -31.62 32.49
C THR A 195 58.94 -32.21 33.53
N SER A 196 60.25 -32.15 33.29
CA SER A 196 61.26 -32.45 34.32
C SER A 196 61.17 -31.56 35.56
N ILE A 197 60.57 -30.36 35.45
CA ILE A 197 60.45 -29.38 36.53
C ILE A 197 59.04 -29.43 37.18
N ALA A 198 57.99 -29.71 36.40
CA ALA A 198 56.60 -29.62 36.85
C ALA A 198 56.02 -30.91 37.47
N ASP A 199 56.62 -32.08 37.25
CA ASP A 199 56.12 -33.38 37.76
C ASP A 199 56.09 -33.54 39.29
N LYS A 200 56.49 -32.51 40.06
CA LYS A 200 56.49 -32.57 41.53
C LYS A 200 55.21 -32.06 42.21
N ARG A 201 54.20 -31.51 41.50
CA ARG A 201 53.01 -30.92 42.16
C ARG A 201 51.67 -31.06 41.39
N ALA A 202 51.27 -32.26 40.99
CA ALA A 202 49.87 -32.49 40.62
C ALA A 202 48.99 -32.58 41.90
N VAL A 203 48.26 -31.51 42.20
CA VAL A 203 47.32 -31.45 43.35
C VAL A 203 46.04 -32.21 43.00
N LYS A 204 45.59 -33.10 43.90
CA LYS A 204 44.35 -33.88 43.72
C LYS A 204 43.12 -32.96 43.55
N PRO A 205 42.19 -33.27 42.64
CA PRO A 205 40.98 -32.46 42.44
C PRO A 205 40.09 -32.47 43.69
N VAL A 206 39.55 -31.30 44.01
CA VAL A 206 38.62 -31.11 45.14
C VAL A 206 37.27 -31.73 44.76
N LYS A 207 36.83 -32.75 45.52
CA LYS A 207 35.52 -33.37 45.34
C LYS A 207 34.48 -32.65 46.21
N VAL A 208 33.54 -31.95 45.59
CA VAL A 208 32.37 -31.32 46.25
C VAL A 208 31.10 -32.15 45.98
N ASN A 209 30.20 -32.25 46.96
CA ASN A 209 28.97 -33.03 46.82
C ASN A 209 27.77 -32.10 46.53
N VAL A 210 27.50 -31.85 45.26
CA VAL A 210 26.44 -30.91 44.81
C VAL A 210 25.42 -31.56 43.89
N ALA A 211 25.37 -32.89 43.86
CA ALA A 211 24.47 -33.64 42.99
C ALA A 211 22.99 -33.34 43.27
N ASP A 212 22.65 -32.98 44.51
CA ASP A 212 21.29 -32.60 44.93
C ASP A 212 20.81 -31.25 44.36
N LEU A 213 21.72 -30.43 43.81
CA LEU A 213 21.37 -29.14 43.21
C LEU A 213 20.87 -29.25 41.76
N PHE A 214 20.96 -30.44 41.16
CA PHE A 214 20.58 -30.70 39.79
C PHE A 214 19.30 -31.52 39.70
N GLU A 215 18.49 -31.27 38.67
CA GLU A 215 17.33 -32.10 38.36
C GLU A 215 17.77 -33.49 37.87
N PRO A 216 16.96 -34.56 38.07
CA PRO A 216 17.30 -35.91 37.62
C PRO A 216 17.56 -35.94 36.09
N GLY A 217 18.82 -36.13 35.69
CA GLY A 217 19.28 -36.08 34.30
C GLY A 217 20.81 -36.18 34.14
N ASP A 218 21.30 -36.12 32.90
CA ASP A 218 22.74 -36.16 32.61
C ASP A 218 23.41 -34.78 32.83
N ASN A 219 23.82 -34.54 34.08
CA ASN A 219 24.51 -33.32 34.50
C ASN A 219 26.03 -33.49 34.59
N ALA A 220 26.59 -34.57 34.03
CA ALA A 220 28.01 -34.90 34.16
C ALA A 220 28.93 -33.80 33.60
N LYS A 221 28.52 -33.16 32.50
CA LYS A 221 29.27 -32.04 31.89
C LYS A 221 29.38 -30.84 32.84
N GLU A 222 28.31 -30.49 33.54
CA GLU A 222 28.28 -29.34 34.43
C GLU A 222 29.05 -29.60 35.72
N ILE A 223 28.96 -30.82 36.26
CA ILE A 223 29.75 -31.26 37.41
C ILE A 223 31.25 -31.25 37.09
N ASN A 224 31.65 -31.74 35.91
CA ASN A 224 33.05 -31.71 35.48
C ASN A 224 33.57 -30.27 35.29
N MET A 225 32.75 -29.38 34.72
CA MET A 225 33.07 -27.95 34.60
C MET A 225 33.25 -27.29 35.97
N LEU A 226 32.39 -27.59 36.94
CA LEU A 226 32.53 -27.09 38.31
C LEU A 226 33.83 -27.57 38.98
N GLN A 227 34.20 -28.84 38.81
CA GLN A 227 35.47 -29.37 39.33
C GLN A 227 36.69 -28.70 38.69
N LEU A 228 36.62 -28.42 37.39
CA LEU A 228 37.67 -27.70 36.68
C LEU A 228 37.80 -26.26 37.21
N MET A 229 36.68 -25.57 37.40
CA MET A 229 36.67 -24.20 37.93
C MET A 229 37.18 -24.10 39.36
N LEU A 230 36.83 -25.05 40.23
CA LEU A 230 37.36 -25.14 41.59
C LEU A 230 38.87 -25.34 41.59
N SER A 231 39.38 -26.07 40.59
CA SER A 231 40.82 -26.34 40.44
C SER A 231 41.56 -25.14 39.83
N SER A 232 40.99 -24.47 38.81
CA SER A 232 41.59 -23.30 38.16
C SER A 232 41.65 -22.09 39.09
N HIS A 233 40.65 -21.92 39.98
CA HIS A 233 40.59 -20.82 40.94
C HIS A 233 41.06 -21.20 42.35
N ALA A 234 41.76 -22.32 42.49
CA ALA A 234 42.18 -22.85 43.79
C ALA A 234 43.02 -21.85 44.61
N LYS A 235 43.82 -20.99 43.96
CA LYS A 235 44.63 -19.97 44.65
C LYS A 235 43.75 -18.96 45.39
N ALA A 236 42.80 -18.33 44.68
CA ALA A 236 41.89 -17.34 45.26
C ALA A 236 40.96 -17.98 46.30
N LEU A 237 40.41 -19.16 46.00
CA LEU A 237 39.51 -19.87 46.91
C LEU A 237 40.22 -20.29 48.21
N LYS A 238 41.49 -20.74 48.15
CA LYS A 238 42.27 -21.08 49.34
C LYS A 238 42.62 -19.85 50.16
N GLY A 239 42.99 -18.76 49.51
CA GLY A 239 43.24 -17.48 50.18
C GLY A 239 42.02 -17.01 50.94
N ALA A 240 40.85 -17.02 50.29
CA ALA A 240 39.59 -16.59 50.89
C ALA A 240 39.23 -17.47 52.08
N PHE A 241 39.34 -18.80 51.92
CA PHE A 241 39.11 -19.75 53.01
C PHE A 241 40.04 -19.51 54.21
N GLN A 242 41.33 -19.29 53.98
CA GLN A 242 42.29 -19.00 55.06
C GLN A 242 41.98 -17.68 55.75
N GLY A 243 41.70 -16.62 54.98
CA GLY A 243 41.37 -15.30 55.51
C GLY A 243 40.13 -15.31 56.39
N LEU A 244 39.05 -15.94 55.91
CA LEU A 244 37.79 -16.07 56.65
C LEU A 244 37.93 -16.96 57.89
N THR A 245 38.72 -18.03 57.81
CA THR A 245 38.98 -18.90 58.97
C THR A 245 39.78 -18.17 60.05
N LEU A 246 40.75 -17.32 59.68
CA LEU A 246 41.51 -16.49 60.61
C LEU A 246 40.65 -15.38 61.25
N GLN A 247 39.79 -14.72 60.47
CA GLN A 247 38.84 -13.73 61.00
C GLN A 247 37.80 -14.37 61.94
N ALA A 248 37.34 -15.58 61.62
CA ALA A 248 36.45 -16.36 62.47
C ALA A 248 37.11 -16.81 63.79
N ALA A 249 38.42 -17.10 63.79
CA ALA A 249 39.14 -17.47 65.00
C ALA A 249 39.31 -16.30 66.00
N GLY A 250 39.30 -15.04 65.52
CA GLY A 250 39.44 -13.84 66.35
C GLY A 250 38.14 -13.32 67.00
N THR A 251 36.98 -13.90 66.68
CA THR A 251 35.64 -13.35 67.04
C THR A 251 34.81 -14.23 67.96
N THR A 252 35.42 -15.21 68.64
CA THR A 252 34.71 -16.17 69.51
C THR A 252 34.27 -15.53 70.84
N SER A 253 33.22 -14.72 70.83
CA SER A 253 32.51 -14.28 72.04
C SER A 253 30.98 -14.36 71.94
N THR A 254 30.42 -14.74 70.79
CA THR A 254 28.98 -14.93 70.60
C THR A 254 28.68 -16.32 70.03
N GLY A 255 27.68 -17.01 70.59
CA GLY A 255 27.40 -18.44 70.45
C GLY A 255 26.98 -18.97 69.06
N ALA A 256 27.58 -18.50 67.97
CA ALA A 256 27.49 -19.13 66.66
C ALA A 256 28.36 -20.41 66.63
N LYS A 257 27.80 -21.52 66.18
CA LYS A 257 28.55 -22.78 65.94
C LYS A 257 29.72 -22.48 65.00
N SER A 258 30.96 -22.84 65.37
CA SER A 258 32.20 -22.41 64.68
C SER A 258 32.23 -22.68 63.17
N ASN A 259 31.45 -23.66 62.70
CA ASN A 259 31.41 -24.06 61.29
C ASN A 259 30.60 -23.10 60.41
N VAL A 260 29.73 -22.28 61.00
CA VAL A 260 28.89 -21.32 60.24
C VAL A 260 29.62 -19.99 60.04
N LEU A 261 30.56 -19.67 60.93
CA LEU A 261 31.20 -18.36 61.01
C LEU A 261 31.96 -17.96 59.74
N PRO A 262 32.79 -18.81 59.09
CA PRO A 262 33.50 -18.41 57.88
C PRO A 262 32.57 -18.07 56.70
N VAL A 263 31.45 -18.78 56.57
CA VAL A 263 30.47 -18.54 55.49
C VAL A 263 29.60 -17.33 55.82
N ALA A 264 29.22 -17.14 57.09
CA ALA A 264 28.51 -15.95 57.56
C ALA A 264 29.33 -14.67 57.31
N THR A 265 30.62 -14.70 57.63
CA THR A 265 31.54 -13.59 57.39
C THR A 265 31.66 -13.28 55.90
N PHE A 266 31.76 -14.30 55.05
CA PHE A 266 31.79 -14.10 53.60
C PHE A 266 30.49 -13.48 53.05
N VAL A 267 29.34 -13.98 53.50
CA VAL A 267 28.02 -13.44 53.14
C VAL A 267 27.89 -11.98 53.58
N GLY A 268 28.33 -11.66 54.80
CA GLY A 268 28.35 -10.30 55.33
C GLY A 268 29.30 -9.36 54.56
N PHE A 269 30.49 -9.85 54.16
CA PHE A 269 31.42 -9.12 53.32
C PHE A 269 30.82 -8.79 51.95
N ALA A 270 30.25 -9.79 51.29
CA ALA A 270 29.64 -9.62 49.97
C ALA A 270 28.26 -8.94 50.02
N THR A 271 27.88 -8.39 51.18
CA THR A 271 26.63 -7.64 51.42
C THR A 271 25.35 -8.40 51.08
N PHE A 272 25.41 -9.74 51.09
CA PHE A 272 24.25 -10.58 50.80
C PHE A 272 23.33 -10.71 52.01
N THR A 273 22.03 -10.69 51.77
CA THR A 273 21.01 -10.95 52.80
C THR A 273 20.52 -12.40 52.70
N LEU A 274 20.96 -13.24 53.64
CA LEU A 274 20.46 -14.61 53.81
C LEU A 274 19.93 -14.80 55.23
N SER A 275 18.82 -15.52 55.35
CA SER A 275 18.34 -15.90 56.68
C SER A 275 19.33 -16.84 57.36
N MET A 276 19.46 -16.73 58.68
CA MET A 276 20.36 -17.59 59.45
C MET A 276 20.02 -19.07 59.30
N ASP A 277 18.72 -19.40 59.13
CA ASP A 277 18.25 -20.77 58.91
C ASP A 277 18.70 -21.34 57.56
N GLN A 278 18.69 -20.53 56.49
CA GLN A 278 19.21 -20.95 55.17
C GLN A 278 20.72 -21.19 55.22
N LEU A 279 21.45 -20.30 55.91
CA LEU A 279 22.90 -20.43 56.09
C LEU A 279 23.26 -21.70 56.88
N GLN A 280 22.55 -21.96 57.99
CA GLN A 280 22.72 -23.16 58.80
C GLN A 280 22.38 -24.43 58.01
N SER A 281 21.29 -24.42 57.23
CA SER A 281 20.88 -25.55 56.38
C SER A 281 21.93 -25.88 55.31
N MET A 282 22.51 -24.87 54.66
CA MET A 282 23.56 -25.03 53.66
C MET A 282 24.84 -25.64 54.26
N VAL A 283 25.30 -25.09 55.40
CA VAL A 283 26.46 -25.60 56.13
C VAL A 283 26.19 -27.03 56.59
N HIS A 284 24.99 -27.31 57.12
CA HIS A 284 24.61 -28.65 57.55
C HIS A 284 24.70 -29.65 56.40
N LYS A 285 24.19 -29.33 55.21
CA LYS A 285 24.29 -30.18 54.01
C LYS A 285 25.73 -30.45 53.59
N ALA A 286 26.60 -29.43 53.57
CA ALA A 286 28.01 -29.60 53.25
C ALA A 286 28.77 -30.44 54.29
N THR A 287 28.33 -30.42 55.55
CA THR A 287 28.92 -31.22 56.63
C THR A 287 28.36 -32.63 56.76
N LYS A 288 27.29 -32.98 56.03
CA LYS A 288 26.57 -34.27 56.17
C LYS A 288 27.20 -35.42 55.38
N ASP A 289 28.36 -35.22 54.74
CA ASP A 289 29.01 -36.23 53.92
C ASP A 289 29.62 -37.35 54.81
N ASP A 290 29.09 -38.58 54.71
CA ASP A 290 29.43 -39.82 55.42
C ASP A 290 30.86 -40.36 55.12
N ARG A 291 31.87 -39.48 55.02
CA ARG A 291 33.28 -39.90 54.91
C ARG A 291 33.94 -39.84 56.29
N LYS A 292 33.87 -41.02 56.94
CA LYS A 292 34.34 -41.39 58.27
C LYS A 292 33.42 -40.93 59.42
N ALA A 293 32.54 -41.85 59.79
CA ALA A 293 32.23 -42.08 61.20
C ALA A 293 33.56 -42.24 61.98
N GLY A 294 33.89 -41.22 62.75
CA GLY A 294 34.93 -41.25 63.77
C GLY A 294 34.45 -40.40 64.93
N SER A 295 34.25 -41.04 66.09
CA SER A 295 34.14 -40.50 67.45
C SER A 295 33.29 -39.23 67.70
N PRO A 296 32.29 -39.25 68.59
CA PRO A 296 31.46 -38.08 68.94
C PRO A 296 32.14 -36.96 69.75
N ASP A 297 33.48 -36.87 69.79
CA ASP A 297 34.19 -36.07 70.81
C ASP A 297 35.17 -35.01 70.29
N ASP A 298 35.05 -34.55 69.04
CA ASP A 298 35.79 -33.34 68.59
C ASP A 298 34.85 -32.15 68.36
N LYS A 299 34.39 -31.58 69.48
CA LYS A 299 33.92 -30.19 69.55
C LYS A 299 35.10 -29.25 69.27
N ALA A 300 35.29 -28.82 68.01
CA ALA A 300 35.88 -27.52 67.60
C ALA A 300 36.42 -27.45 66.15
N ALA A 301 36.19 -28.43 65.27
CA ALA A 301 36.79 -28.36 63.93
C ALA A 301 35.90 -27.57 62.95
N GLY A 302 36.37 -26.38 62.53
CA GLY A 302 35.78 -25.55 61.46
C GLY A 302 35.58 -26.30 60.13
N LEU A 303 34.93 -25.66 59.15
CA LEU A 303 34.73 -26.24 57.82
C LEU A 303 36.07 -26.62 57.17
N THR A 304 36.14 -27.79 56.53
CA THR A 304 37.28 -28.12 55.66
C THR A 304 37.22 -27.31 54.37
N TYR A 305 38.36 -27.16 53.67
CA TYR A 305 38.43 -26.44 52.39
C TYR A 305 37.44 -26.98 51.35
N ALA A 306 37.25 -28.30 51.27
CA ALA A 306 36.29 -28.91 50.35
C ALA A 306 34.84 -28.54 50.72
N GLN A 307 34.51 -28.58 52.01
CA GLN A 307 33.18 -28.20 52.51
C GLN A 307 32.92 -26.70 52.32
N PHE A 308 33.94 -25.86 52.48
CA PHE A 308 33.85 -24.44 52.18
C PHE A 308 33.56 -24.19 50.69
N CYS A 309 34.28 -24.85 49.78
CA CYS A 309 34.00 -24.78 48.35
C CYS A 309 32.58 -25.25 48.02
N GLU A 310 32.10 -26.31 48.67
CA GLU A 310 30.71 -26.76 48.50
C GLU A 310 29.70 -25.71 48.97
N CYS A 311 29.94 -25.09 50.13
CA CYS A 311 29.12 -23.98 50.62
C CYS A 311 29.09 -22.82 49.62
N LEU A 312 30.20 -22.45 48.99
CA LEU A 312 30.21 -21.39 47.98
C LEU A 312 29.43 -21.75 46.71
N VAL A 313 29.50 -23.01 46.26
CA VAL A 313 28.69 -23.47 45.12
C VAL A 313 27.19 -23.44 45.46
N ARG A 314 26.81 -23.88 46.66
CA ARG A 314 25.43 -23.81 47.16
C ARG A 314 24.96 -22.36 47.32
N LEU A 315 25.84 -21.47 47.79
CA LEU A 315 25.58 -20.03 47.93
C LEU A 315 25.30 -19.40 46.57
N ALA A 316 26.15 -19.66 45.57
CA ALA A 316 25.95 -19.20 44.20
C ALA A 316 24.63 -19.73 43.61
N HIS A 317 24.25 -20.97 43.93
CA HIS A 317 22.97 -21.52 43.51
C HIS A 317 21.78 -20.77 44.12
N ILE A 318 21.85 -20.38 45.40
CA ILE A 318 20.77 -19.66 46.08
C ILE A 318 20.64 -18.23 45.56
N LEU A 319 21.76 -17.50 45.48
CA LEU A 319 21.76 -16.07 45.17
C LEU A 319 21.38 -15.81 43.70
N TYR A 320 21.94 -16.57 42.77
CA TYR A 320 21.82 -16.29 41.34
C TYR A 320 20.87 -17.24 40.62
N LYS A 321 19.98 -17.92 41.37
CA LYS A 321 19.05 -18.90 40.81
C LYS A 321 18.17 -18.32 39.71
N THR A 322 17.65 -17.12 39.96
CA THR A 322 16.70 -16.40 39.11
C THR A 322 17.37 -15.70 37.93
N GLU A 323 18.66 -15.35 38.06
CA GLU A 323 19.37 -14.51 37.08
C GLU A 323 20.11 -15.32 36.03
N LEU A 324 20.69 -16.46 36.41
CA LEU A 324 21.53 -17.26 35.53
C LEU A 324 20.99 -18.70 35.46
N PRO A 325 20.87 -19.32 34.28
CA PRO A 325 20.25 -20.64 34.15
C PRO A 325 21.15 -21.80 34.61
N GLN A 326 22.47 -21.67 34.49
CA GLN A 326 23.45 -22.74 34.76
C GLN A 326 24.20 -22.48 36.07
N LEU A 327 24.34 -23.50 36.91
CA LEU A 327 25.11 -23.45 38.17
C LEU A 327 26.57 -23.07 37.93
N THR A 328 27.17 -23.54 36.83
CA THR A 328 28.54 -23.17 36.45
C THR A 328 28.69 -21.66 36.26
N LYS A 329 27.73 -21.02 35.56
CA LYS A 329 27.75 -19.57 35.34
C LYS A 329 27.51 -18.79 36.63
N ARG A 330 26.60 -19.26 37.48
CA ARG A 330 26.35 -18.70 38.82
C ARG A 330 27.63 -18.71 39.67
N PHE A 331 28.35 -19.82 39.66
CA PHE A 331 29.56 -19.98 40.45
C PHE A 331 30.72 -19.13 39.91
N ALA A 332 30.88 -19.04 38.59
CA ALA A 332 31.87 -18.14 37.98
C ALA A 332 31.61 -16.68 38.36
N TYR A 333 30.34 -16.26 38.31
CA TYR A 333 29.95 -14.89 38.70
C TYR A 333 30.28 -14.58 40.17
N LEU A 334 30.02 -15.50 41.09
CA LEU A 334 30.38 -15.35 42.51
C LEU A 334 31.91 -15.29 42.71
N ILE A 335 32.69 -16.05 41.94
CA ILE A 335 34.16 -16.00 42.03
C ILE A 335 34.68 -14.62 41.60
N GLU A 336 34.25 -14.15 40.43
CA GLU A 336 34.78 -12.92 39.81
C GLU A 336 34.42 -11.67 40.60
N ASN A 337 33.18 -11.58 41.09
CA ASN A 337 32.70 -10.37 41.76
C ASN A 337 33.02 -10.37 43.26
N ASP A 338 32.88 -11.50 43.94
CA ASP A 338 32.88 -11.52 45.41
C ASP A 338 34.14 -12.16 45.99
N VAL A 339 34.57 -13.32 45.47
CA VAL A 339 35.74 -14.03 46.01
C VAL A 339 37.05 -13.31 45.66
N VAL A 340 37.22 -12.88 44.40
CA VAL A 340 38.40 -12.12 43.98
C VAL A 340 38.43 -10.73 44.64
N GLY A 341 37.26 -10.11 44.83
CA GLY A 341 37.12 -8.86 45.58
C GLY A 341 37.58 -9.00 47.03
N PHE A 342 37.16 -10.07 47.70
CA PHE A 342 37.59 -10.39 49.08
C PHE A 342 39.11 -10.53 49.19
N GLU A 343 39.74 -11.32 48.31
CA GLU A 343 41.19 -11.53 48.31
C GLU A 343 41.99 -10.22 48.12
N LYS A 344 41.52 -9.33 47.23
CA LYS A 344 42.15 -8.01 47.04
C LYS A 344 42.01 -7.13 48.28
N SER A 345 40.82 -7.06 48.87
CA SER A 345 40.57 -6.25 50.07
C SER A 345 41.38 -6.70 51.30
N LYS A 346 41.71 -8.01 51.38
CA LYS A 346 42.59 -8.55 52.42
C LYS A 346 44.02 -8.04 52.28
N LEU A 347 44.57 -8.04 51.05
CA LEU A 347 45.92 -7.56 50.78
C LEU A 347 46.09 -6.08 51.16
N ASP A 348 45.07 -5.25 50.89
CA ASP A 348 45.06 -3.84 51.26
C ASP A 348 45.03 -3.66 52.79
N SER A 349 44.28 -4.50 53.51
CA SER A 349 44.22 -4.46 54.98
C SER A 349 45.50 -4.96 55.68
N GLU A 350 46.24 -5.89 55.07
CA GLU A 350 47.54 -6.37 55.56
C GLU A 350 48.65 -5.33 55.30
N HIS A 351 48.59 -4.59 54.19
CA HIS A 351 49.49 -3.45 53.94
C HIS A 351 49.31 -2.31 54.96
N SER A 352 48.07 -1.95 55.32
CA SER A 352 47.82 -0.91 56.33
C SER A 352 48.19 -1.31 57.76
N LYS A 353 48.25 -2.62 58.07
CA LYS A 353 48.74 -3.11 59.38
C LYS A 353 50.27 -3.15 59.46
N GLY A 354 50.95 -3.47 58.34
CA GLY A 354 52.42 -3.49 58.27
C GLY A 354 53.08 -2.12 58.43
N GLU A 355 52.40 -1.03 58.05
CA GLU A 355 52.88 0.34 58.27
C GLU A 355 52.73 0.79 59.74
N ALA A 356 51.82 0.20 60.51
CA ALA A 356 51.61 0.54 61.91
C ALA A 356 52.61 -0.15 62.87
N GLU A 357 53.15 -1.32 62.52
CA GLU A 357 54.14 -2.03 63.36
C GLU A 357 55.60 -1.65 63.09
N ASN A 358 55.90 -1.02 61.95
CA ASN A 358 57.24 -0.47 61.65
C ASN A 358 57.43 1.01 62.08
N GLY A 359 56.44 1.60 62.74
CA GLY A 359 56.48 2.97 63.28
C GLY A 359 56.80 3.08 64.76
N GLY A 360 57.34 2.03 65.38
CA GLY A 360 57.72 1.99 66.80
C GLY A 360 59.20 1.69 66.99
N GLY A 361 60.05 2.70 66.81
CA GLY A 361 61.49 2.67 67.08
C GLY A 361 62.06 4.07 67.10
#